data_AF-A0A1W9YW85-F1
#
_entry.id   AF-A0A1W9YW85-F1
#
_cell.length_a   1.000
_cell.length_b   1.000
_cell.length_c   1.000
_cell.angle_alpha   90.00
_cell.angle_beta   90.00
_cell.angle_gamma   90.00
#
_symmetry.space_group_name_H-M   'P 1'
#
loop_
_entity.id
_entity.type
_entity.pdbx_description
1 polymer ?
#
loop_
_entity_poly.entity_id
_entity_poly.type
_entity_poly.pdbx_seq_one_letter_code
_entity_poly.pdbx_strand_id
1 'polypeptide(L)'
;LRALEKAILEVLGEVRVTVADFEPMKAKARELLTWLGKAKLKVPAEELKEVRSYLEWLLDNHFTFLGYEEFSVADEADGGRMVYDEKSFLGLTRLLRAGLSKDDLHIEDYAVAYLREPVLLSFAKA
;
A
#
# COMPACT_ATOMS: atom_id res chain seq x y z
N LEU A 1 19.00 -28.27 -10.85
CA LEU A 1 17.57 -28.60 -10.57
C LEU A 1 17.05 -27.94 -9.29
N ARG A 2 17.67 -28.16 -8.12
CA ARG A 2 17.15 -27.65 -6.82
C ARG A 2 16.92 -26.14 -6.74
N ALA A 3 17.77 -25.33 -7.36
CA ALA A 3 17.59 -23.87 -7.38
C ALA A 3 16.34 -23.43 -8.17
N LEU A 4 16.07 -24.07 -9.31
CA LEU A 4 14.87 -23.80 -10.12
C LEU A 4 13.60 -24.25 -9.40
N GLU A 5 13.63 -25.43 -8.78
CA GLU A 5 12.53 -25.94 -7.96
C GLU A 5 12.19 -24.98 -6.82
N LYS A 6 13.22 -24.50 -6.10
CA LYS A 6 13.03 -23.52 -5.03
C LYS A 6 12.41 -22.22 -5.54
N ALA A 7 12.93 -21.66 -6.62
CA ALA A 7 12.39 -20.42 -7.20
C ALA A 7 10.93 -20.56 -7.64
N ILE A 8 10.56 -21.70 -8.23
CA ILE A 8 9.16 -21.96 -8.61
C ILE A 8 8.27 -22.05 -7.37
N LEU A 9 8.71 -22.73 -6.31
CA LEU A 9 7.95 -22.84 -5.07
C LEU A 9 7.77 -21.48 -4.38
N GLU A 10 8.77 -20.59 -4.43
CA GLU A 10 8.68 -19.22 -3.93
C GLU A 10 7.61 -18.42 -4.69
N VAL A 11 7.68 -18.40 -6.02
CA VAL A 11 6.68 -17.69 -6.86
C VAL A 11 5.28 -18.27 -6.67
N LEU A 12 5.13 -19.59 -6.54
CA LEU A 12 3.83 -20.20 -6.26
C LEU A 12 3.31 -19.85 -4.85
N GLY A 13 4.19 -19.62 -3.89
CA GLY A 13 3.85 -19.13 -2.55
C GLY A 13 3.32 -17.70 -2.60
N GLU A 14 4.02 -16.83 -3.33
CA GLU A 14 3.61 -15.43 -3.59
C GLU A 14 2.22 -15.37 -4.26
N VAL A 15 2.01 -16.12 -5.34
CA VAL A 15 0.71 -16.20 -6.02
C VAL A 15 -0.38 -16.67 -5.06
N ARG A 16 -0.09 -17.66 -4.22
CA ARG A 16 -1.08 -18.21 -3.27
C ARG A 16 -1.52 -17.17 -2.24
N VAL A 17 -0.58 -16.43 -1.65
CA VAL A 17 -0.93 -15.39 -0.65
C VAL A 17 -1.69 -14.23 -1.30
N THR A 18 -1.27 -13.80 -2.49
CA THR A 18 -1.95 -12.74 -3.23
C THR A 18 -3.37 -13.13 -3.62
N VAL A 19 -3.57 -14.36 -4.11
CA VAL A 19 -4.92 -14.86 -4.48
C VAL A 19 -5.81 -14.99 -3.25
N ALA A 20 -5.28 -15.51 -2.14
CA ALA A 20 -6.05 -15.65 -0.89
C ALA A 20 -6.51 -14.30 -0.33
N ASP A 21 -5.65 -13.27 -0.44
CA ASP A 21 -5.92 -11.93 0.08
C ASP A 21 -6.52 -10.98 -0.98
N PHE A 22 -6.84 -11.44 -2.19
CA PHE A 22 -7.33 -10.57 -3.26
C PHE A 22 -8.65 -9.86 -2.92
N GLU A 23 -9.66 -10.61 -2.44
CA GLU A 23 -10.92 -10.00 -2.00
C GLU A 23 -10.77 -9.12 -0.75
N PRO A 24 -9.98 -9.52 0.28
CA PRO A 24 -9.60 -8.61 1.37
C PRO A 24 -8.96 -7.30 0.90
N MET A 25 -8.06 -7.32 -0.08
CA MET A 25 -7.47 -6.11 -0.65
C MET A 25 -8.52 -5.25 -1.37
N LYS A 26 -9.43 -5.86 -2.14
CA LYS A 26 -10.55 -5.13 -2.74
C LYS A 26 -11.49 -4.56 -1.68
N ALA A 27 -11.70 -5.25 -0.56
CA ALA A 27 -12.49 -4.73 0.55
C ALA A 27 -11.88 -3.46 1.14
N LYS A 28 -10.54 -3.40 1.29
CA LYS A 28 -9.83 -2.19 1.72
C LYS A 28 -10.02 -1.00 0.79
N ALA A 29 -9.96 -1.22 -0.53
CA ALA A 29 -10.27 -0.16 -1.49
C ALA A 29 -11.73 0.33 -1.40
N ARG A 30 -12.69 -0.57 -1.16
CA ARG A 30 -14.12 -0.20 -0.94
C ARG A 30 -14.34 0.54 0.38
N GLU A 31 -13.63 0.15 1.44
CA GLU A 31 -13.62 0.85 2.73
C GLU A 31 -13.10 2.28 2.55
N LEU A 32 -12.00 2.45 1.81
CA LEU A 32 -11.43 3.76 1.49
C LEU A 32 -12.40 4.63 0.70
N LEU A 33 -13.06 4.09 -0.33
CA LEU A 33 -14.12 4.79 -1.07
C LEU A 33 -15.26 5.26 -0.17
N THR A 34 -15.69 4.41 0.75
CA THR A 34 -16.76 4.73 1.71
C THR A 34 -16.32 5.83 2.68
N TRP A 35 -15.08 5.77 3.14
CA TRP A 35 -14.50 6.80 4.01
C TRP A 35 -14.36 8.14 3.28
N LEU A 36 -13.84 8.15 2.05
CA LEU A 36 -13.72 9.35 1.21
C LEU A 36 -15.08 10.03 0.97
N GLY A 37 -16.16 9.27 0.83
CA GLY A 37 -17.51 9.82 0.69
C GLY A 37 -18.06 10.51 1.94
N LYS A 38 -17.49 10.25 3.12
CA LYS A 38 -17.92 10.82 4.41
C LYS A 38 -16.93 11.84 4.97
N ALA A 39 -15.67 11.76 4.58
CA ALA A 39 -14.60 12.59 5.11
C ALA A 39 -14.78 14.06 4.68
N LYS A 40 -14.56 14.98 5.63
CA LYS A 40 -14.51 16.42 5.35
C LYS A 40 -13.05 16.82 5.11
N LEU A 41 -12.59 16.59 3.89
CA LEU A 41 -11.21 16.85 3.48
C LEU A 41 -11.06 18.27 2.97
N LYS A 42 -9.93 18.93 3.27
CA LYS A 42 -9.58 20.26 2.76
C LYS A 42 -8.93 20.16 1.38
N VAL A 43 -9.61 19.49 0.45
CA VAL A 43 -9.15 19.21 -0.91
C VAL A 43 -10.21 19.68 -1.92
N PRO A 44 -9.82 20.06 -3.15
CA PRO A 44 -10.77 20.41 -4.19
C PRO A 44 -11.79 19.28 -4.44
N ALA A 45 -13.06 19.64 -4.64
CA ALA A 45 -14.12 18.66 -4.88
C ALA A 45 -13.89 17.83 -6.15
N GLU A 46 -13.29 18.43 -7.19
CA GLU A 46 -12.94 17.73 -8.43
C GLU A 46 -11.85 16.68 -8.21
N GLU A 47 -10.82 16.99 -7.41
CA GLU A 47 -9.76 16.02 -7.07
C GLU A 47 -10.34 14.82 -6.32
N LEU A 48 -11.22 15.08 -5.33
CA LEU A 48 -11.91 14.01 -4.61
C LEU A 48 -12.76 13.14 -5.54
N LYS A 49 -13.46 13.75 -6.50
CA LYS A 49 -14.28 13.03 -7.49
C LYS A 49 -13.42 12.18 -8.42
N GLU A 50 -12.28 12.70 -8.87
CA GLU A 50 -11.32 11.99 -9.72
C GLU A 50 -10.74 10.76 -9.00
N VAL A 51 -10.25 10.94 -7.76
CA VAL A 51 -9.70 9.85 -6.95
C VAL A 51 -10.73 8.76 -6.71
N ARG A 52 -11.98 9.13 -6.40
CA ARG A 52 -13.07 8.15 -6.25
C ARG A 52 -13.35 7.38 -7.53
N SER A 53 -13.44 8.09 -8.67
CA SER A 53 -13.67 7.46 -9.98
C SER A 53 -12.53 6.49 -10.33
N TYR A 54 -11.29 6.86 -10.00
CA TYR A 54 -10.13 6.01 -10.20
C TYR A 54 -10.17 4.74 -9.34
N LEU A 55 -10.45 4.86 -8.04
CA LEU A 55 -10.57 3.69 -7.15
C LEU A 55 -11.72 2.75 -7.58
N GLU A 56 -12.85 3.30 -8.04
CA GLU A 56 -13.94 2.52 -8.62
C GLU A 56 -13.50 1.78 -9.89
N TRP A 57 -12.75 2.44 -10.77
CA TRP A 57 -12.17 1.83 -11.97
C TRP A 57 -11.22 0.66 -11.62
N LEU A 58 -10.31 0.83 -10.65
CA LEU A 58 -9.43 -0.26 -10.20
C LEU A 58 -10.21 -1.48 -9.72
N LEU A 59 -11.29 -1.25 -8.97
CA LEU A 59 -12.14 -2.30 -8.41
C LEU A 59 -12.95 -3.06 -9.46
N ASP A 60 -13.22 -2.42 -10.60
CA ASP A 60 -13.92 -2.99 -11.75
C ASP A 60 -13.01 -3.86 -12.64
N ASN A 61 -12.11 -4.61 -12.01
CA ASN A 61 -11.18 -5.57 -12.64
C ASN A 61 -10.17 -4.95 -13.61
N HIS A 62 -9.89 -3.65 -13.51
CA HIS A 62 -8.84 -3.00 -14.27
C HIS A 62 -7.46 -3.03 -13.59
N PHE A 63 -7.39 -3.59 -12.38
CA PHE A 63 -6.15 -3.66 -11.60
C PHE A 63 -6.01 -4.99 -10.86
N THR A 64 -4.77 -5.47 -10.77
CA THR A 64 -4.42 -6.65 -9.99
C THR A 64 -3.69 -6.21 -8.73
N PHE A 65 -4.38 -6.31 -7.59
CA PHE A 65 -3.79 -6.07 -6.28
C PHE A 65 -2.83 -7.20 -5.91
N LEU A 66 -1.59 -6.87 -5.60
CA LEU A 66 -0.56 -7.84 -5.18
C LEU A 66 -0.29 -7.79 -3.68
N GLY A 67 -0.34 -6.61 -3.07
CA GLY A 67 -0.18 -6.39 -1.65
C GLY A 67 -0.88 -5.11 -1.19
N TYR A 68 -1.13 -5.04 0.11
CA TYR A 68 -1.69 -3.87 0.77
C TYR A 68 -1.03 -3.69 2.13
N GLU A 69 -0.76 -2.43 2.49
CA GLU A 69 -0.16 -2.03 3.75
C GLU A 69 -0.61 -0.62 4.13
N GLU A 70 -0.73 -0.40 5.43
CA GLU A 70 -0.96 0.90 6.04
C GLU A 70 0.26 1.25 6.90
N PHE A 71 0.71 2.50 6.85
CA PHE A 71 1.79 2.97 7.68
C PHE A 71 1.58 4.42 8.10
N SER A 72 2.30 4.80 9.15
CA SER A 72 2.46 6.17 9.60
C SER A 72 3.94 6.52 9.60
N VAL A 73 4.25 7.83 9.64
CA VAL A 73 5.63 8.32 9.71
C VAL A 73 5.87 8.89 11.10
N ALA A 74 6.86 8.37 11.82
CA ALA A 74 7.37 8.97 13.04
C ALA A 74 8.53 9.93 12.72
N ASP A 75 8.55 11.12 13.32
CA ASP A 75 9.65 12.08 13.19
C ASP A 75 10.93 11.54 13.84
N GLU A 76 12.06 11.70 13.15
CA GLU A 76 13.40 11.45 13.67
C GLU A 76 14.34 12.63 13.37
N ALA A 77 15.55 12.62 13.93
CA ALA A 77 16.47 13.77 13.83
C ALA A 77 17.05 14.02 12.43
N ASP A 78 16.97 13.02 11.54
CA ASP A 78 17.57 13.03 10.20
C ASP A 78 16.55 12.51 9.16
N GLY A 79 15.28 12.87 9.31
CA GLY A 79 14.19 12.32 8.50
C GLY A 79 13.03 11.79 9.34
N GLY A 80 12.55 10.63 8.93
CA GLY A 80 11.48 9.93 9.63
C GLY A 80 11.65 8.42 9.55
N ARG A 81 10.75 7.73 10.23
CA ARG A 81 10.70 6.27 10.22
C ARG A 81 9.31 5.80 9.86
N MET A 82 9.22 4.84 8.93
CA MET A 82 7.98 4.12 8.65
C MET A 82 7.58 3.27 9.85
N VAL A 83 6.35 3.42 10.29
CA VAL A 83 5.71 2.59 11.32
C VAL A 83 4.49 1.93 10.69
N TYR A 84 4.67 0.67 10.29
CA TYR A 84 3.62 -0.13 9.69
C TYR A 84 2.57 -0.57 10.72
N ASP A 85 1.31 -0.62 10.30
CA ASP A 85 0.31 -1.43 11.00
C ASP A 85 0.37 -2.86 10.46
N GLU A 86 1.06 -3.76 11.17
CA GLU A 86 1.20 -5.16 10.74
C GLU A 86 -0.15 -5.87 10.54
N LYS A 87 -1.22 -5.39 11.19
CA LYS A 87 -2.58 -5.96 11.02
C LYS A 87 -3.18 -5.60 9.67
N SER A 88 -2.67 -4.56 9.01
CA SER A 88 -3.09 -4.15 7.67
C SER A 88 -2.50 -5.04 6.58
N PHE A 89 -1.44 -5.79 6.84
CA PHE A 89 -0.72 -6.51 5.80
C PHE A 89 -1.58 -7.55 5.10
N LEU A 90 -1.64 -7.46 3.78
CA LEU A 90 -2.32 -8.40 2.90
C LEU A 90 -1.45 -8.72 1.67
N GLY A 91 -1.57 -9.92 1.12
CA GLY A 91 -0.86 -10.33 -0.09
C GLY A 91 0.66 -10.38 0.10
N LEU A 92 1.41 -9.94 -0.90
CA LEU A 92 2.89 -9.98 -0.90
C LEU A 92 3.52 -9.22 0.25
N THR A 93 2.85 -8.19 0.77
CA THR A 93 3.32 -7.42 1.94
C THR A 93 3.66 -8.32 3.11
N ARG A 94 2.90 -9.40 3.34
CA ARG A 94 3.15 -10.38 4.41
C ARG A 94 4.52 -11.05 4.31
N LEU A 95 5.04 -11.18 3.09
CA LEU A 95 6.33 -11.79 2.81
C LEU A 95 7.44 -10.74 2.75
N LEU A 96 7.18 -9.60 2.12
CA LEU A 96 8.17 -8.56 1.81
C LEU A 96 8.52 -7.66 3.01
N ARG A 97 7.64 -7.54 4.00
CA ARG A 97 7.87 -6.71 5.20
C ARG A 97 8.41 -7.49 6.39
N ALA A 98 8.73 -8.77 6.20
CA ALA A 98 9.32 -9.58 7.26
C ALA A 98 10.80 -9.20 7.48
N GLY A 99 11.16 -8.87 8.72
CA GLY A 99 12.57 -8.70 9.13
C GLY A 99 13.26 -7.43 8.64
N LEU A 100 12.49 -6.35 8.37
CA LEU A 100 13.06 -5.05 8.00
C LEU A 100 13.98 -4.51 9.10
N SER A 101 15.14 -4.02 8.67
CA SER A 101 16.09 -3.33 9.54
C SER A 101 15.65 -1.88 9.81
N LYS A 102 16.39 -1.16 10.66
CA LYS A 102 16.15 0.27 10.86
C LYS A 102 16.39 1.08 9.60
N ASP A 103 17.40 0.69 8.82
CA ASP A 103 17.75 1.38 7.57
C ASP A 103 16.66 1.17 6.50
N ASP A 104 16.04 -0.01 6.45
CA ASP A 104 14.90 -0.27 5.54
C ASP A 104 13.63 0.55 5.90
N LEU A 105 13.53 0.99 7.16
CA LEU A 105 12.40 1.78 7.66
C LEU A 105 12.68 3.28 7.65
N HIS A 106 13.90 3.69 7.32
CA HIS A 106 14.30 5.08 7.30
C HIS A 106 13.68 5.81 6.10
N ILE A 107 13.23 7.04 6.33
CA ILE A 107 12.68 7.93 5.30
C ILE A 107 13.49 9.22 5.34
N GLU A 108 14.10 9.57 4.21
CA GLU A 108 14.78 10.84 4.02
C GLU A 108 13.85 12.04 4.24
N ASP A 109 14.38 13.16 4.73
CA ASP A 109 13.63 14.38 5.04
C ASP A 109 12.69 14.83 3.92
N TYR A 110 13.17 14.82 2.68
CA TYR A 110 12.37 15.26 1.53
C TYR A 110 11.16 14.34 1.28
N ALA A 111 11.29 13.04 1.56
CA ALA A 111 10.21 12.07 1.40
C ALA A 111 9.20 12.19 2.56
N VAL A 112 9.66 12.51 3.77
CA VAL A 112 8.76 12.87 4.89
C VAL A 112 7.95 14.12 4.55
N ALA A 113 8.58 15.15 3.97
CA ALA A 113 7.90 16.35 3.54
C ALA A 113 6.83 16.04 2.48
N TYR A 114 7.15 15.21 1.49
CA TYR A 114 6.21 14.75 0.46
C TYR A 114 5.00 14.02 1.05
N LEU A 115 5.22 13.08 1.99
CA LEU A 115 4.14 12.30 2.64
C LEU A 115 3.20 13.17 3.49
N ARG A 116 3.58 14.41 3.80
CA ARG A 116 2.78 15.39 4.55
C ARG A 116 1.98 16.33 3.66
N GLU A 117 2.23 16.32 2.35
CA GLU A 117 1.43 17.11 1.42
C GLU A 117 -0.03 16.61 1.43
N PRO A 118 -1.02 17.50 1.27
CA PRO A 118 -2.43 17.13 1.28
C PRO A 118 -2.88 16.46 -0.04
N VAL A 119 -2.07 15.53 -0.55
CA VAL A 119 -2.31 14.78 -1.79
C VAL A 119 -3.12 13.53 -1.44
N LEU A 120 -4.27 13.35 -2.10
CA LEU A 120 -5.14 12.19 -1.83
C LEU A 120 -4.61 10.87 -2.39
N LEU A 121 -3.86 10.93 -3.49
CA LEU A 121 -3.36 9.77 -4.20
C LEU A 121 -2.02 10.09 -4.87
N SER A 122 -1.04 9.25 -4.62
CA SER A 122 0.28 9.30 -5.27
C SER A 122 0.59 8.00 -5.99
N PHE A 123 1.42 8.09 -7.01
CA PHE A 123 1.91 6.93 -7.76
C PHE A 123 3.43 6.90 -7.68
N ALA A 124 3.96 5.74 -7.31
CA ALA A 124 5.38 5.45 -7.37
C ALA A 124 5.61 4.23 -8.25
N LYS A 125 6.69 4.25 -9.01
CA LYS A 125 7.17 3.10 -9.76
C LYS A 125 8.40 2.56 -9.03
N ALA A 126 8.42 1.25 -8.79
CA ALA A 126 9.60 0.53 -8.34
C ALA A 126 10.63 0.37 -9.46
#